data_AF-A0A1L6JFB4-F1
#
_entry.id   AF-A0A1L6JFB4-F1
#
_cell.length_a   1.000
_cell.length_b   1.000
_cell.length_c   1.000
_cell.angle_alpha   90.00
_cell.angle_beta   90.00
_cell.angle_gamma   90.00
#
_symmetry.space_group_name_H-M   'P 1'
#
loop_
_entity.id
_entity.type
_entity.pdbx_description
1 polymer ?
#
loop_
_entity_poly.entity_id
_entity_poly.type
_entity_poly.pdbx_seq_one_letter_code
_entity_poly.pdbx_strand_id
1 'polypeptide(L)'
;MIDRRAAPGRAPFVMAYTLKPGISFCHVAGRTIFLDLRADRYFCLANDAERSFDRLAAASSGPEDMRILEGLAHQGILRASDTGSILQPCPAVTEARASLLDAAPTPVRPLQTLLAGTALLHAPLRLRLFGLHAAVARLQARKARLKTIRSERETLARGAAAFAQLRAIATTHDQCLPRSLAVTDRLLAAGVRAELVLAVKLQPFAAHAWVQWQDLVVNDRVDAVRDFTPILVV
;
A
#
# COMPACT_ATOMS: atom_id res chain seq x y z
N MET A 1 -13.48 -13.92 -62.62
CA MET A 1 -12.22 -14.26 -61.92
C MET A 1 -12.26 -13.52 -60.60
N ILE A 2 -12.59 -14.23 -59.51
CA ILE A 2 -12.88 -13.65 -58.19
C ILE A 2 -11.56 -13.34 -57.52
N ASP A 3 -11.29 -12.04 -57.32
CA ASP A 3 -10.10 -11.56 -56.62
C ASP A 3 -10.34 -11.70 -55.10
N ARG A 4 -9.66 -12.68 -54.49
CA ARG A 4 -9.70 -12.95 -53.06
C ARG A 4 -8.92 -11.85 -52.35
N ARG A 5 -9.62 -10.87 -51.79
CA ARG A 5 -9.07 -9.96 -50.77
C ARG A 5 -8.52 -10.78 -49.61
N ALA A 6 -7.20 -10.82 -49.49
CA ALA A 6 -6.52 -11.32 -48.31
C ALA A 6 -6.94 -10.48 -47.09
N ALA A 7 -7.38 -11.16 -46.03
CA ALA A 7 -7.67 -10.53 -44.76
C ALA A 7 -6.38 -9.90 -44.19
N PRO A 8 -6.45 -8.71 -43.57
CA PRO A 8 -5.29 -8.14 -42.90
C PRO A 8 -4.83 -9.09 -41.79
N GLY A 9 -3.57 -9.52 -41.87
CA GLY A 9 -2.94 -10.33 -40.84
C GLY A 9 -3.09 -9.66 -39.49
N ARG A 10 -3.70 -10.38 -38.55
CA ARG A 10 -3.76 -10.01 -37.14
C ARG A 10 -2.31 -9.80 -36.70
N ALA A 11 -1.93 -8.56 -36.34
CA ALA A 11 -0.65 -8.31 -35.71
C ALA A 11 -0.48 -9.31 -34.55
N PRO A 12 0.73 -9.88 -34.35
CA PRO A 12 0.93 -10.83 -33.26
C PRO A 12 0.46 -10.15 -31.98
N PHE A 13 -0.51 -10.77 -31.29
CA PHE A 13 -0.92 -10.34 -29.96
C PHE A 13 0.33 -10.42 -29.10
N VAL A 14 0.98 -9.29 -28.85
CA VAL A 14 1.93 -9.17 -27.76
C VAL A 14 1.10 -9.45 -26.52
N MET A 15 1.26 -10.62 -25.91
CA MET A 15 0.56 -10.95 -24.69
C MET A 15 0.94 -9.90 -23.64
N ALA A 16 0.01 -9.02 -23.31
CA ALA A 16 0.23 -8.05 -22.26
C ALA A 16 0.03 -8.74 -20.92
N TYR A 17 0.76 -8.27 -19.91
CA TYR A 17 0.62 -8.73 -18.54
C TYR A 17 0.26 -7.55 -17.64
N THR A 18 -0.58 -7.81 -16.66
CA THR A 18 -0.83 -6.93 -15.52
C THR A 18 -0.46 -7.66 -14.23
N LEU A 19 -0.27 -6.92 -13.14
CA LEU A 19 -0.12 -7.55 -11.82
C LEU A 19 -1.42 -8.21 -11.40
N LYS A 20 -1.32 -9.35 -10.72
CA LYS A 20 -2.50 -9.96 -10.12
C LYS A 20 -3.12 -8.99 -9.09
N PRO A 21 -4.47 -8.86 -9.05
CA PRO A 21 -5.12 -8.02 -8.06
C PRO A 21 -4.75 -8.39 -6.61
N GLY A 22 -4.25 -7.39 -5.88
CA GLY A 22 -3.73 -7.55 -4.51
C GLY A 22 -2.21 -7.68 -4.44
N ILE A 23 -1.50 -7.65 -5.57
CA ILE A 23 -0.04 -7.53 -5.62
C ILE A 23 0.34 -6.09 -5.95
N SER A 24 1.26 -5.54 -5.16
CA SER A 24 1.93 -4.27 -5.43
C SER A 24 3.44 -4.46 -5.35
N PHE A 25 4.19 -3.51 -5.90
CA PHE A 25 5.65 -3.56 -5.88
C PHE A 25 6.26 -2.17 -5.73
N CYS A 26 7.53 -2.12 -5.33
CA CYS A 26 8.36 -0.92 -5.34
C CYS A 26 9.80 -1.28 -5.68
N HIS A 27 10.58 -0.29 -6.12
CA HIS A 27 12.02 -0.42 -6.28
C HIS A 27 12.71 0.21 -5.08
N VAL A 28 13.54 -0.55 -4.39
CA VAL A 28 14.28 -0.10 -3.20
C VAL A 28 15.67 -0.73 -3.23
N ALA A 29 16.71 0.08 -2.98
CA ALA A 29 18.12 -0.35 -2.97
C ALA A 29 18.52 -1.28 -4.15
N GLY A 30 18.04 -0.97 -5.37
CA GLY A 30 18.37 -1.73 -6.58
C GLY A 30 17.67 -3.08 -6.72
N ARG A 31 16.65 -3.37 -5.91
CA ARG A 31 15.82 -4.58 -6.00
C ARG A 31 14.35 -4.24 -6.16
N THR A 32 13.60 -5.17 -6.73
CA THR A 32 12.14 -5.07 -6.87
C THR A 32 11.48 -5.92 -5.79
N ILE A 33 10.83 -5.25 -4.84
CA ILE A 33 10.12 -5.90 -3.73
C ILE A 33 8.63 -5.94 -4.04
N PHE A 34 8.03 -7.10 -3.82
CA PHE A 34 6.61 -7.34 -4.02
C PHE A 34 5.92 -7.55 -2.68
N LEU A 35 4.70 -7.04 -2.57
CA LEU A 35 3.75 -7.33 -1.50
C LEU A 35 2.56 -8.07 -2.08
N ASP A 36 2.30 -9.29 -1.62
CA ASP A 36 1.06 -10.01 -1.89
C ASP A 36 0.14 -9.90 -0.69
N LEU A 37 -0.92 -9.10 -0.85
CA LEU A 37 -1.91 -8.85 0.20
C LEU A 37 -2.74 -10.08 0.56
N ARG A 38 -2.92 -11.03 -0.36
CA ARG A 38 -3.77 -12.22 -0.12
C ARG A 38 -2.98 -13.31 0.59
N ALA A 39 -1.69 -13.40 0.29
CA ALA A 39 -0.76 -14.33 0.93
C ALA A 39 -0.03 -13.72 2.14
N ASP A 40 -0.37 -12.49 2.53
CA ASP A 40 0.23 -11.74 3.66
C ASP A 40 1.77 -11.81 3.68
N ARG A 41 2.42 -11.64 2.52
CA ARG A 41 3.88 -11.81 2.39
C ARG A 41 4.56 -10.77 1.51
N TYR A 42 5.81 -10.50 1.87
CA TYR A 42 6.77 -9.80 1.03
C TYR A 42 7.70 -10.79 0.35
N PHE A 43 8.08 -10.55 -0.90
CA PHE A 43 9.02 -11.40 -1.61
C PHE A 43 9.82 -10.64 -2.67
N CYS A 44 10.94 -11.23 -3.06
CA CYS A 44 11.75 -10.81 -4.20
C CYS A 44 11.66 -11.87 -5.31
N LEU A 45 11.91 -11.47 -6.54
CA LEU A 45 12.13 -12.42 -7.63
C LEU A 45 13.60 -12.87 -7.67
N ALA A 46 13.84 -14.05 -8.25
CA ALA A 46 15.19 -14.43 -8.66
C ALA A 46 15.70 -13.46 -9.75
N ASN A 47 17.01 -13.23 -9.82
CA ASN A 47 17.60 -12.18 -10.65
C ASN A 47 17.13 -12.20 -12.12
N ASP A 48 16.98 -13.39 -12.72
CA ASP A 48 16.54 -13.52 -14.12
C ASP A 48 15.08 -13.11 -14.28
N ALA A 49 14.22 -13.52 -13.33
CA ALA A 49 12.82 -13.13 -13.31
C ALA A 49 12.61 -11.65 -12.98
N GLU A 50 13.44 -11.08 -12.10
CA GLU A 50 13.46 -9.64 -11.80
C GLU A 50 13.79 -8.84 -13.06
N ARG A 51 14.84 -9.22 -13.81
CA ARG A 51 15.19 -8.53 -15.07
C ARG A 51 14.09 -8.60 -16.12
N SER A 52 13.47 -9.76 -16.33
CA SER A 52 12.34 -9.88 -17.26
C SER A 52 11.13 -9.07 -16.81
N PHE A 53 10.86 -9.02 -15.49
CA PHE A 53 9.80 -8.19 -14.92
C PHE A 53 10.09 -6.69 -15.11
N ASP A 54 11.31 -6.23 -14.86
CA ASP A 54 11.69 -4.82 -15.02
C ASP A 54 11.59 -4.38 -16.49
N ARG A 55 11.99 -5.24 -17.44
CA ARG A 55 11.79 -5.00 -18.88
C ARG A 55 10.32 -4.91 -19.25
N LEU A 56 9.48 -5.80 -18.72
CA LEU A 56 8.03 -5.75 -18.89
C LEU A 56 7.45 -4.44 -18.34
N ALA A 57 7.85 -4.02 -17.13
CA ALA A 57 7.43 -2.77 -16.52
C ALA A 57 7.87 -1.54 -17.33
N ALA A 58 9.04 -1.60 -17.97
CA ALA A 58 9.56 -0.57 -18.87
C ALA A 58 9.00 -0.65 -20.31
N ALA A 59 8.02 -1.53 -20.58
CA ALA A 59 7.47 -1.78 -21.92
C ALA A 59 8.54 -2.14 -22.98
N SER A 60 9.58 -2.86 -22.55
CA SER A 60 10.76 -3.25 -23.35
C SER A 60 11.01 -4.76 -23.37
N SER A 61 10.05 -5.56 -22.89
CA SER A 61 10.15 -7.02 -22.87
C SER A 61 10.20 -7.62 -24.27
N GLY A 62 11.07 -8.62 -24.48
CA GLY A 62 11.26 -9.33 -25.73
C GLY A 62 10.75 -10.78 -25.72
N PRO A 63 10.84 -11.50 -26.85
CA PRO A 63 10.45 -12.91 -26.94
C PRO A 63 11.18 -13.83 -25.95
N GLU A 64 12.41 -13.48 -25.55
CA GLU A 64 13.20 -14.23 -24.57
C GLU A 64 12.59 -14.19 -23.16
N ASP A 65 11.83 -13.15 -22.83
CA ASP A 65 11.20 -12.97 -21.52
C ASP A 65 9.91 -13.80 -21.40
N MET A 66 9.31 -14.21 -22.53
CA MET A 66 7.97 -14.83 -22.59
C MET A 66 7.83 -16.03 -21.65
N ARG A 67 8.78 -16.97 -21.67
CA ARG A 67 8.74 -18.17 -20.80
C ARG A 67 8.79 -17.82 -19.32
N ILE A 68 9.58 -16.80 -18.96
CA ILE A 68 9.73 -16.34 -17.59
C ILE A 68 8.44 -15.64 -17.14
N LEU A 69 7.88 -14.76 -17.98
CA LEU A 69 6.64 -14.05 -17.69
C LEU A 69 5.44 -14.99 -17.61
N GLU A 70 5.36 -16.01 -18.45
CA GLU A 70 4.39 -17.11 -18.35
C GLU A 70 4.54 -17.86 -17.02
N GLY A 71 5.76 -18.15 -16.60
CA GLY A 71 6.05 -18.74 -15.28
C GLY A 71 5.56 -17.87 -14.13
N LEU A 72 5.81 -16.56 -14.17
CA LEU A 72 5.31 -15.59 -13.18
C LEU A 72 3.78 -15.51 -13.19
N ALA A 73 3.13 -15.65 -14.34
CA ALA A 73 1.68 -15.72 -14.44
C ALA A 73 1.13 -17.02 -13.81
N HIS A 74 1.80 -18.16 -14.05
CA HIS A 74 1.44 -19.46 -13.46
C HIS A 74 1.61 -19.48 -11.94
N GLN A 75 2.61 -18.76 -11.42
CA GLN A 75 2.81 -18.53 -9.99
C GLN A 75 1.80 -17.53 -9.39
N GLY A 76 0.97 -16.91 -10.23
CA GLY A 76 -0.03 -15.94 -9.80
C GLY A 76 0.55 -14.59 -9.40
N ILE A 77 1.70 -14.21 -9.93
CA ILE A 77 2.28 -12.88 -9.74
C ILE A 77 1.74 -11.93 -10.82
N LEU A 78 1.72 -12.41 -12.06
CA LEU A 78 1.15 -11.73 -13.22
C LEU A 78 -0.21 -12.33 -13.62
N ARG A 79 -0.96 -11.58 -14.42
CA ARG A 79 -2.15 -12.02 -15.12
C ARG A 79 -2.07 -11.56 -16.56
N ALA A 80 -2.33 -12.46 -17.51
CA ALA A 80 -2.47 -12.08 -18.91
C ALA A 80 -3.60 -11.04 -19.09
N SER A 81 -3.36 -10.06 -19.94
CA SER A 81 -4.24 -8.94 -20.23
C SER A 81 -4.31 -8.76 -21.74
N ASP A 82 -5.49 -8.44 -22.25
CA ASP A 82 -5.67 -8.09 -23.67
C ASP A 82 -5.30 -6.62 -23.94
N THR A 83 -5.19 -5.82 -22.89
CA THR A 83 -4.73 -4.43 -22.92
C THR A 83 -3.32 -4.34 -22.35
N GLY A 84 -2.41 -3.77 -23.14
CA GLY A 84 -1.09 -3.34 -22.70
C GLY A 84 -1.21 -2.29 -21.61
N SER A 85 -1.09 -2.68 -20.35
CA SER A 85 -0.98 -1.74 -19.24
C SER A 85 0.46 -1.74 -18.76
N ILE A 86 1.07 -0.55 -18.71
CA ILE A 86 2.39 -0.38 -18.11
C ILE A 86 2.27 -0.71 -16.62
N LEU A 87 3.11 -1.61 -16.12
CA LEU A 87 3.18 -1.91 -14.69
C LEU A 87 3.82 -0.71 -13.99
N GLN A 88 3.07 -0.09 -13.07
CA GLN A 88 3.56 1.06 -12.31
C GLN A 88 3.94 0.62 -10.90
N PRO A 89 5.12 1.03 -10.39
CA PRO A 89 5.46 0.83 -9.00
C PRO A 89 4.47 1.59 -8.10
N CYS A 90 4.44 1.23 -6.82
CA CYS A 90 3.65 1.96 -5.84
C CYS A 90 4.01 3.45 -5.89
N PRO A 91 3.00 4.35 -6.00
CA PRO A 91 3.28 5.77 -6.07
C PRO A 91 3.99 6.24 -4.81
N ALA A 92 4.94 7.16 -4.98
CA ALA A 92 5.51 7.87 -3.85
C ALA A 92 4.41 8.66 -3.14
N VAL A 93 4.45 8.66 -1.81
CA VAL A 93 3.65 9.58 -1.00
C VAL A 93 4.34 10.94 -0.94
N THR A 94 3.57 11.99 -0.65
CA THR A 94 4.13 13.33 -0.39
C THR A 94 5.25 13.23 0.64
N GLU A 95 6.35 13.95 0.48
CA GLU A 95 7.43 13.92 1.46
C GLU A 95 6.91 14.35 2.84
N ALA A 96 7.15 13.52 3.85
CA ALA A 96 6.80 13.82 5.23
C ALA A 96 7.63 15.00 5.75
N ARG A 97 6.96 16.08 6.18
CA ARG A 97 7.61 17.30 6.70
C ARG A 97 7.46 17.48 8.20
N ALA A 98 6.40 16.93 8.79
CA ALA A 98 6.17 17.01 10.22
C ALA A 98 5.42 15.78 10.74
N SER A 99 5.54 15.55 12.04
CA SER A 99 4.77 14.53 12.76
C SER A 99 3.79 15.19 13.72
N LEU A 100 2.56 14.70 13.76
CA LEU A 100 1.57 15.08 14.76
C LEU A 100 1.92 14.57 16.16
N LEU A 101 2.91 13.67 16.29
CA LEU A 101 3.43 13.24 17.57
C LEU A 101 4.34 14.29 18.22
N ASP A 102 4.93 15.18 17.43
CA ASP A 102 5.78 16.27 17.91
C ASP A 102 4.97 17.59 18.08
N ALA A 103 3.68 17.58 17.74
CA ALA A 103 2.79 18.73 17.92
C ALA A 103 2.45 18.96 19.40
N ALA A 104 2.08 20.20 19.73
CA ALA A 104 1.65 20.55 21.07
C ALA A 104 0.45 19.68 21.53
N PRO A 105 0.36 19.33 22.83
CA PRO A 105 -0.73 18.52 23.35
C PRO A 105 -2.08 19.14 22.99
N THR A 106 -2.91 18.37 22.29
CA THR A 106 -4.29 18.78 21.97
C THR A 106 -5.22 18.17 23.02
N PRO A 107 -6.16 18.94 23.60
CA PRO A 107 -7.15 18.38 24.52
C PRO A 107 -8.04 17.37 23.79
N VAL A 108 -8.11 16.15 24.33
CA VAL A 108 -8.89 15.05 23.76
C VAL A 108 -10.07 14.76 24.66
N ARG A 109 -11.25 14.52 24.08
CA ARG A 109 -12.44 14.13 24.84
C ARG A 109 -12.31 12.66 25.29
N PRO A 110 -12.76 12.28 26.51
CA PRO A 110 -12.68 10.89 26.98
C PRO A 110 -13.30 9.87 26.01
N LEU A 111 -14.40 10.25 25.35
CA LEU A 111 -15.04 9.42 24.33
C LEU A 111 -14.10 9.13 23.13
N GLN A 112 -13.30 10.09 22.70
CA GLN A 112 -12.35 9.90 21.58
C GLN A 112 -11.23 8.96 21.99
N THR A 113 -10.72 9.07 23.22
CA THR A 113 -9.72 8.15 23.78
C THR A 113 -10.29 6.73 23.91
N LEU A 114 -11.54 6.57 24.38
CA LEU A 114 -12.20 5.26 24.42
C LEU A 114 -12.37 4.65 23.02
N LEU A 115 -12.82 5.45 22.04
CA LEU A 115 -12.95 5.00 20.65
C LEU A 115 -11.59 4.65 20.02
N ALA A 116 -10.52 5.36 20.37
CA ALA A 116 -9.17 5.02 19.94
C ALA A 116 -8.69 3.71 20.59
N GLY A 117 -8.93 3.53 21.90
CA GLY A 117 -8.57 2.31 22.63
C GLY A 117 -9.28 1.07 22.10
N THR A 118 -10.59 1.15 21.89
CA THR A 118 -11.36 0.05 21.26
C THR A 118 -10.87 -0.27 19.86
N ALA A 119 -10.50 0.73 19.05
CA ALA A 119 -9.93 0.51 17.73
C ALA A 119 -8.56 -0.21 17.80
N LEU A 120 -7.70 0.18 18.75
CA LEU A 120 -6.39 -0.48 18.98
C LEU A 120 -6.54 -1.94 19.43
N LEU A 121 -7.56 -2.25 20.23
CA LEU A 121 -7.85 -3.63 20.67
C LEU A 121 -8.39 -4.49 19.52
N HIS A 122 -9.27 -3.94 18.68
CA HIS A 122 -9.92 -4.70 17.61
C HIS A 122 -9.08 -4.86 16.36
N ALA A 123 -8.17 -3.93 16.04
CA ALA A 123 -7.35 -3.99 14.84
C ALA A 123 -6.47 -5.27 14.74
N PRO A 124 -5.69 -5.67 15.77
CA PRO A 124 -4.90 -6.90 15.68
C PRO A 124 -5.78 -8.15 15.57
N LEU A 125 -6.92 -8.19 16.28
CA LEU A 125 -7.86 -9.30 16.19
C LEU A 125 -8.43 -9.43 14.78
N ARG A 126 -8.88 -8.32 14.19
CA ARG A 126 -9.41 -8.31 12.81
C ARG A 126 -8.35 -8.69 11.79
N LEU A 127 -7.12 -8.19 11.95
CA LEU A 127 -6.02 -8.54 11.05
C LEU A 127 -5.76 -10.06 11.12
N ARG A 128 -5.75 -10.66 12.32
CA ARG A 128 -5.59 -12.11 12.49
C ARG A 128 -6.75 -12.93 11.92
N LEU A 129 -8.00 -12.45 12.06
CA LEU A 129 -9.18 -13.20 11.64
C LEU A 129 -9.46 -13.09 10.13
N PHE A 130 -9.14 -11.96 9.50
CA PHE A 130 -9.53 -11.67 8.12
C PHE A 130 -8.34 -11.42 7.17
N GLY A 131 -7.12 -11.33 7.69
CA GLY A 131 -5.90 -11.06 6.91
C GLY A 131 -5.73 -9.61 6.48
N LEU A 132 -4.57 -9.29 5.91
CA LEU A 132 -4.24 -7.94 5.46
C LEU A 132 -5.11 -7.51 4.28
N HIS A 133 -5.39 -8.42 3.34
CA HIS A 133 -6.26 -8.15 2.19
C HIS A 133 -7.61 -7.57 2.59
N ALA A 134 -8.31 -8.20 3.55
CA ALA A 134 -9.63 -7.76 3.97
C ALA A 134 -9.57 -6.43 4.73
N ALA A 135 -8.53 -6.22 5.53
CA ALA A 135 -8.32 -4.96 6.24
C ALA A 135 -8.12 -3.80 5.26
N VAL A 136 -7.27 -3.97 4.25
CA VAL A 136 -7.02 -2.98 3.18
C VAL A 136 -8.30 -2.74 2.37
N ALA A 137 -8.98 -3.80 1.91
CA ALA A 137 -10.20 -3.68 1.11
C ALA A 137 -11.31 -2.90 1.85
N ARG A 138 -11.44 -3.12 3.16
CA ARG A 138 -12.37 -2.37 4.01
C ARG A 138 -12.03 -0.88 4.05
N LEU A 139 -10.76 -0.52 4.19
CA LEU A 139 -10.32 0.88 4.21
C LEU A 139 -10.55 1.55 2.85
N GLN A 140 -10.22 0.87 1.75
CA GLN A 140 -10.49 1.36 0.39
C GLN A 140 -11.98 1.62 0.17
N ALA A 141 -12.84 0.65 0.55
CA ALA A 141 -14.29 0.79 0.42
C ALA A 141 -14.85 1.95 1.26
N ARG A 142 -14.29 2.20 2.45
CA ARG A 142 -14.65 3.35 3.28
C ARG A 142 -14.19 4.66 2.65
N LYS A 143 -12.92 4.74 2.23
CA LYS A 143 -12.32 5.93 1.60
C LYS A 143 -13.07 6.33 0.32
N ALA A 144 -13.52 5.36 -0.47
CA ALA A 144 -14.33 5.59 -1.67
C ALA A 144 -15.70 6.24 -1.38
N ARG A 145 -16.26 6.04 -0.18
CA ARG A 145 -17.56 6.59 0.24
C ARG A 145 -17.45 7.95 0.93
N LEU A 146 -16.24 8.42 1.22
CA LEU A 146 -16.05 9.69 1.93
C LEU A 146 -16.41 10.88 1.06
N LYS A 147 -17.12 11.82 1.67
CA LYS A 147 -17.30 13.19 1.17
C LYS A 147 -16.33 14.09 1.92
N THR A 148 -15.67 15.01 1.21
CA THR A 148 -14.75 15.98 1.81
C THR A 148 -15.47 16.81 2.89
N ILE A 149 -14.85 16.95 4.06
CA ILE A 149 -15.38 17.75 5.16
C ILE A 149 -14.64 19.09 5.26
N ARG A 150 -15.29 20.12 5.84
CA ARG A 150 -14.73 21.48 5.92
C ARG A 150 -13.56 21.62 6.92
N SER A 151 -13.44 20.74 7.92
CA SER A 151 -12.42 20.83 8.99
C SER A 151 -11.61 19.52 9.13
N GLU A 152 -10.97 19.08 8.04
CA GLU A 152 -10.14 17.86 8.07
C GLU A 152 -8.96 18.00 9.04
N ARG A 153 -8.23 19.12 9.02
CA ARG A 153 -7.00 19.31 9.82
C ARG A 153 -7.26 19.29 11.34
N GLU A 154 -8.31 19.93 11.81
CA GLU A 154 -8.65 19.95 13.24
C GLU A 154 -9.13 18.56 13.71
N THR A 155 -9.90 17.87 12.86
CA THR A 155 -10.37 16.50 13.11
C THR A 155 -9.21 15.51 13.11
N LEU A 156 -8.25 15.69 12.20
CA LEU A 156 -6.99 14.96 12.13
C LEU A 156 -6.20 15.14 13.43
N ALA A 157 -5.98 16.38 13.88
CA ALA A 157 -5.21 16.66 15.10
C ALA A 157 -5.84 16.00 16.34
N ARG A 158 -7.17 16.10 16.51
CA ARG A 158 -7.89 15.43 17.61
C ARG A 158 -7.80 13.90 17.51
N GLY A 159 -7.94 13.36 16.31
CA GLY A 159 -7.79 11.92 16.07
C GLY A 159 -6.39 11.44 16.45
N ALA A 160 -5.35 12.10 15.93
CA ALA A 160 -3.96 11.81 16.21
C ALA A 160 -3.66 11.88 17.72
N ALA A 161 -4.09 12.94 18.39
CA ALA A 161 -3.88 13.14 19.82
C ALA A 161 -4.51 12.01 20.67
N ALA A 162 -5.70 11.50 20.30
CA ALA A 162 -6.33 10.38 21.00
C ALA A 162 -5.47 9.10 20.96
N PHE A 163 -4.86 8.81 19.81
CA PHE A 163 -3.94 7.67 19.67
C PHE A 163 -2.59 7.92 20.33
N ALA A 164 -2.09 9.17 20.31
CA ALA A 164 -0.84 9.54 20.97
C ALA A 164 -0.91 9.34 22.50
N GLN A 165 -2.05 9.68 23.13
CA GLN A 165 -2.28 9.44 24.57
C GLN A 165 -2.21 7.95 24.94
N LEU A 166 -2.62 7.06 24.03
CA LEU A 166 -2.61 5.61 24.23
C LEU A 166 -1.28 4.95 23.87
N ARG A 167 -0.33 5.69 23.29
CA ARG A 167 0.96 5.17 22.83
C ARG A 167 1.81 4.62 23.98
N ALA A 168 1.75 5.26 25.15
CA ALA A 168 2.52 4.85 26.34
C ALA A 168 2.13 3.46 26.87
N ILE A 169 0.93 2.98 26.53
CA ILE A 169 0.37 1.72 27.03
C ILE A 169 0.73 0.53 26.10
N ALA A 170 1.23 0.81 24.88
CA ALA A 170 1.36 -0.18 23.81
C ALA A 170 2.78 -0.21 23.21
N THR A 171 3.73 -0.78 23.97
CA THR A 171 5.17 -0.73 23.73
C THR A 171 5.77 -1.89 22.92
N THR A 172 4.98 -2.70 22.20
CA THR A 172 5.57 -3.79 21.41
C THR A 172 5.90 -3.37 19.97
N HIS A 173 7.09 -3.81 19.52
CA HIS A 173 7.72 -3.52 18.24
C HIS A 173 6.86 -3.92 17.02
N ASP A 174 5.90 -4.84 17.19
CA ASP A 174 5.06 -5.40 16.11
C ASP A 174 3.67 -4.75 15.95
N GLN A 175 3.44 -3.57 16.53
CA GLN A 175 2.12 -2.94 16.49
C GLN A 175 1.95 -1.87 15.40
N CYS A 176 2.96 -1.59 14.58
CA CYS A 176 2.87 -0.50 13.58
C CYS A 176 1.68 -0.70 12.64
N LEU A 177 1.53 -1.89 12.04
CA LEU A 177 0.44 -2.19 11.11
C LEU A 177 -0.96 -2.19 11.78
N PRO A 178 -1.23 -2.96 12.85
CA PRO A 178 -2.52 -2.89 13.53
C PRO A 178 -2.88 -1.48 14.00
N ARG A 179 -1.91 -0.71 14.50
CA ARG A 179 -2.12 0.67 14.93
C ARG A 179 -2.47 1.57 13.75
N SER A 180 -1.72 1.49 12.66
CA SER A 180 -1.97 2.31 11.46
C SER A 180 -3.32 1.96 10.82
N LEU A 181 -3.73 0.69 10.85
CA LEU A 181 -5.09 0.27 10.48
C LEU A 181 -6.15 0.90 11.39
N ALA A 182 -5.96 0.87 12.71
CA ALA A 182 -6.89 1.47 13.67
C ALA A 182 -7.01 2.99 13.47
N VAL A 183 -5.87 3.69 13.33
CA VAL A 183 -5.81 5.14 13.10
C VAL A 183 -6.53 5.49 11.80
N THR A 184 -6.23 4.79 10.71
CA THR A 184 -6.85 5.04 9.40
C THR A 184 -8.36 4.79 9.45
N ASP A 185 -8.81 3.65 10.00
CA ASP A 185 -10.25 3.33 10.11
C ASP A 185 -11.00 4.41 10.89
N ARG A 186 -10.38 4.97 11.95
CA ARG A 186 -10.97 6.03 12.77
C ARG A 186 -10.97 7.39 12.09
N LEU A 187 -9.88 7.77 11.40
CA LEU A 187 -9.82 9.02 10.64
C LEU A 187 -10.79 9.02 9.47
N LEU A 188 -10.88 7.91 8.72
CA LEU A 188 -11.88 7.76 7.66
C LEU A 188 -13.29 7.85 8.24
N ALA A 189 -13.58 7.19 9.37
CA ALA A 189 -14.89 7.29 10.02
C ALA A 189 -15.20 8.70 10.56
N ALA A 190 -14.18 9.54 10.77
CA ALA A 190 -14.33 10.95 11.13
C ALA A 190 -14.38 11.89 9.91
N GLY A 191 -14.35 11.36 8.69
CA GLY A 191 -14.40 12.12 7.44
C GLY A 191 -13.05 12.64 6.95
N VAL A 192 -11.94 12.25 7.58
CA VAL A 192 -10.59 12.65 7.16
C VAL A 192 -10.03 11.64 6.18
N ARG A 193 -9.69 12.08 4.96
CA ARG A 193 -9.16 11.23 3.88
C ARG A 193 -7.66 10.97 4.04
N ALA A 194 -7.26 10.38 5.16
CA ALA A 194 -5.88 9.97 5.41
C ALA A 194 -5.48 8.73 4.59
N GLU A 195 -4.17 8.56 4.42
CA GLU A 195 -3.54 7.46 3.69
C GLU A 195 -2.90 6.50 4.68
N LEU A 196 -3.22 5.22 4.54
CA LEU A 196 -2.42 4.16 5.16
C LEU A 196 -1.27 3.85 4.20
N VAL A 197 -0.04 3.95 4.71
CA VAL A 197 1.17 3.65 3.94
C VAL A 197 1.80 2.39 4.53
N LEU A 198 2.00 1.38 3.67
CA LEU A 198 2.91 0.27 3.95
C LEU A 198 4.16 0.51 3.13
N ALA A 199 5.31 0.26 3.73
CA ALA A 199 6.58 0.54 3.12
C ALA A 199 7.65 -0.44 3.58
N VAL A 200 8.73 -0.51 2.84
CA VAL A 200 9.85 -1.42 3.10
C VAL A 200 11.17 -0.67 2.99
N LYS A 201 12.18 -1.17 3.69
CA LYS A 201 13.58 -0.84 3.43
C LYS A 201 14.39 -2.12 3.26
N LEU A 202 15.52 -2.03 2.58
CA LEU A 202 16.49 -3.10 2.45
C LEU A 202 17.77 -2.69 3.16
N GLN A 203 18.38 -3.63 3.88
CA GLN A 203 19.62 -3.49 4.67
C GLN A 203 19.47 -2.83 6.06
N PRO A 204 19.02 -3.59 7.09
CA PRO A 204 18.36 -4.89 7.00
C PRO A 204 16.94 -4.76 6.43
N PHE A 205 16.36 -5.87 5.94
CA PHE A 205 14.95 -5.85 5.53
C PHE A 205 14.06 -5.51 6.73
N ALA A 206 13.21 -4.51 6.56
CA ALA A 206 12.15 -4.19 7.51
C ALA A 206 10.91 -3.72 6.75
N ALA A 207 9.75 -4.15 7.21
CA ALA A 207 8.47 -3.62 6.77
C ALA A 207 7.92 -2.69 7.85
N HIS A 208 7.30 -1.60 7.43
CA HIS A 208 6.71 -0.63 8.33
C HIS A 208 5.38 -0.09 7.80
N ALA A 209 4.55 0.40 8.70
CA ALA A 209 3.27 0.99 8.34
C ALA A 209 2.96 2.22 9.18
N TRP A 210 2.60 3.32 8.54
CA TRP A 210 2.16 4.56 9.18
C TRP A 210 0.90 5.12 8.50
N VAL A 211 0.35 6.15 9.11
CA VAL A 211 -0.73 6.94 8.55
C VAL A 211 -0.22 8.33 8.22
N GLN A 212 -0.57 8.81 7.03
CA GLN A 212 -0.15 10.10 6.53
C GLN A 212 -1.37 10.88 6.03
N TRP A 213 -1.37 12.19 6.25
CA TRP A 213 -2.31 13.11 5.60
C TRP A 213 -1.49 14.24 5.01
N GLN A 214 -1.46 14.34 3.68
CA GLN A 214 -0.59 15.27 2.97
C GLN A 214 0.88 15.07 3.37
N ASP A 215 1.54 16.09 3.92
CA ASP A 215 2.92 16.06 4.41
C ASP A 215 3.04 15.75 5.92
N LEU A 216 1.94 15.40 6.59
CA LEU A 216 1.88 15.14 8.02
C LEU A 216 1.81 13.65 8.33
N VAL A 217 2.81 13.15 9.07
CA VAL A 217 2.79 11.81 9.65
C VAL A 217 1.95 11.83 10.92
N VAL A 218 0.98 10.93 11.03
CA VAL A 218 -0.05 10.98 12.07
C VAL A 218 0.36 10.22 13.32
N ASN A 219 0.89 9.01 13.15
CA ASN A 219 1.12 8.06 14.24
C ASN A 219 2.57 7.58 14.34
N ASP A 220 3.48 8.21 13.59
CA ASP A 220 4.91 7.92 13.58
C ASP A 220 5.77 9.18 13.45
N ARG A 221 7.07 9.06 13.67
CA ARG A 221 8.05 10.16 13.55
C ARG A 221 8.51 10.28 12.10
N VAL A 222 8.80 11.51 11.66
CA VAL A 222 9.32 11.77 10.31
C VAL A 222 10.61 10.99 10.06
N ASP A 223 11.55 11.03 11.02
CA ASP A 223 12.83 10.31 10.92
C ASP A 223 12.65 8.79 10.80
N ALA A 224 11.60 8.24 11.41
CA ALA A 224 11.36 6.80 11.40
C ALA A 224 10.83 6.31 10.04
N VAL A 225 10.06 7.15 9.32
CA VAL A 225 9.45 6.78 8.03
C VAL A 225 10.34 7.13 6.83
N ARG A 226 11.32 8.02 7.01
CA ARG A 226 12.13 8.59 5.92
C ARG A 226 12.95 7.54 5.16
N ASP A 227 13.42 6.51 5.86
CA ASP A 227 14.26 5.45 5.29
C ASP A 227 13.44 4.37 4.57
N PHE A 228 12.12 4.47 4.55
CA PHE A 228 11.23 3.47 3.98
C PHE A 228 10.68 3.91 2.62
N THR A 229 10.65 2.97 1.67
CA THR A 229 10.04 3.16 0.35
C THR A 229 8.62 2.60 0.35
N PRO A 230 7.59 3.41 0.01
CA PRO A 230 6.21 2.95 -0.07
C PRO A 230 6.06 1.77 -1.05
N ILE A 231 5.33 0.74 -0.62
CA ILE A 231 4.98 -0.43 -1.44
C ILE A 231 3.47 -0.62 -1.57
N LEU A 232 2.68 0.00 -0.69
CA LEU A 232 1.23 0.14 -0.85
C LEU A 232 0.73 1.41 -0.16
N VAL A 233 -0.12 2.15 -0.86
CA VAL A 233 -0.83 3.33 -0.33
C VAL A 233 -2.33 3.11 -0.52
N VAL A 234 -3.11 3.32 0.54
CA VAL A 234 -4.57 3.07 0.57
C VAL A 234 -5.34 4.35 0.73
#